data_AF-A0A1U7XUS6-F1
#
_entry.id   AF-A0A1U7XUS6-F1
#
_cell.length_a   1.000
_cell.length_b   1.000
_cell.length_c   1.000
_cell.angle_alpha   90.00
_cell.angle_beta   90.00
_cell.angle_gamma   90.00
#
_symmetry.space_group_name_H-M   'P 1'
#
loop_
_entity.id
_entity.type
_entity.pdbx_description
1 polymer ?
#
loop_
_entity_poly.entity_id
_entity_poly.type
_entity_poly.pdbx_seq_one_letter_code
_entity_poly.pdbx_strand_id
1 'polypeptide(L)'
;MGDFIYTPILNSPYDIVREKKSSEYYIKVSSIGINGKNVPLNKTLLSLKNGFGTSISTAVPYTILLPSIYNAITKAFVNEMPKEVRSVPPVEPFTTCFDSRDIGISRLGFNAPEINVALHKKNVNWRITGANSLVKVNEDVICLAFVERRTRDWGQGIVIGAYQMQDNLVEFDLLRRRIGFSNSLFFRQSMRSNQNYT
;
A
#
# COMPACT_ATOMS: atom_id res chain seq x y z
N MET A 1 10.89 -22.79 -0.16
CA MET A 1 10.32 -21.83 -1.14
C MET A 1 9.08 -21.19 -0.52
N GLY A 2 8.84 -19.88 -0.68
CA GLY A 2 7.62 -19.23 -0.16
C GLY A 2 6.52 -19.28 -1.22
N ASP A 3 5.27 -19.52 -0.80
CA ASP A 3 4.15 -19.52 -1.73
C ASP A 3 3.86 -18.08 -2.14
N PHE A 4 4.17 -17.76 -3.40
CA PHE A 4 3.82 -16.49 -4.01
C PHE A 4 2.34 -16.46 -4.38
N ILE A 5 1.69 -15.36 -4.04
CA ILE A 5 0.38 -15.01 -4.56
C ILE A 5 0.62 -14.15 -5.80
N TYR A 6 0.00 -14.50 -6.92
CA TYR A 6 0.22 -13.80 -8.19
C TYR A 6 -0.97 -12.93 -8.58
N THR A 7 -0.68 -11.82 -9.24
CA THR A 7 -1.66 -10.99 -9.95
C THR A 7 -1.16 -10.65 -11.36
N PRO A 8 -2.03 -10.62 -12.39
CA PRO A 8 -1.61 -10.23 -13.74
C PRO A 8 -1.14 -8.77 -13.83
N ILE A 9 -0.09 -8.53 -14.62
CA ILE A 9 0.34 -7.20 -15.06
C ILE A 9 -0.57 -6.76 -16.20
N LEU A 10 -1.31 -5.69 -15.96
CA LEU A 10 -2.21 -5.09 -16.95
C LEU A 10 -1.41 -4.34 -18.03
N ASN A 11 -2.03 -4.15 -19.20
CA ASN A 11 -1.48 -3.26 -20.22
C ASN A 11 -1.51 -1.83 -19.68
N SER A 12 -0.36 -1.17 -19.63
CA SER A 12 -0.27 0.22 -19.23
C SER A 12 -1.12 1.11 -20.15
N PRO A 13 -1.82 2.11 -19.59
CA PRO A 13 -2.63 3.03 -20.37
C PRO A 13 -1.71 3.90 -21.23
N TYR A 14 -2.24 4.35 -22.36
CA TYR A 14 -1.57 5.34 -23.18
C TYR A 14 -1.72 6.70 -22.52
N ASP A 15 -0.59 7.33 -22.17
CA ASP A 15 -0.56 8.69 -21.69
C ASP A 15 -0.63 9.62 -22.90
N ILE A 16 -1.79 10.27 -23.08
CA ILE A 16 -2.04 11.20 -24.18
C ILE A 16 -1.19 12.47 -24.09
N VAL A 17 -0.76 12.86 -22.89
CA VAL A 17 0.04 14.08 -22.69
C VAL A 17 1.50 13.81 -23.04
N ARG A 18 2.00 12.62 -22.69
CA ARG A 18 3.39 12.21 -22.94
C ARG A 18 3.57 11.44 -24.25
N GLU A 19 2.50 11.22 -24.99
CA GLU A 19 2.44 10.43 -26.23
C GLU A 19 3.15 9.07 -26.13
N LYS A 20 3.02 8.41 -24.97
CA LYS A 20 3.65 7.10 -24.74
C LYS A 20 2.86 6.27 -23.74
N LYS A 21 3.06 4.95 -23.77
CA LYS A 21 2.56 4.08 -22.70
C LYS A 21 3.30 4.38 -21.40
N SER A 22 2.57 4.39 -20.29
CA SER A 22 3.19 4.46 -18.97
C SER A 22 4.16 3.30 -18.76
N SER A 23 5.35 3.58 -18.24
CA SER A 23 6.37 2.58 -17.88
C SER A 23 6.07 1.87 -16.56
N GLU A 24 5.04 2.31 -15.84
CA GLU A 24 4.65 1.74 -14.55
C GLU A 24 3.97 0.38 -14.71
N TYR A 25 4.07 -0.46 -13.68
CA TYR A 25 3.41 -1.75 -13.64
C TYR A 25 2.02 -1.63 -13.02
N TYR A 26 0.98 -1.89 -13.82
CA TYR A 26 -0.40 -1.81 -13.36
C TYR A 26 -0.95 -3.16 -12.92
N ILE A 27 -1.70 -3.14 -11.83
CA ILE A 27 -2.42 -4.30 -11.29
C ILE A 27 -3.90 -3.97 -11.14
N LYS A 28 -4.75 -5.01 -11.19
CA LYS A 28 -6.17 -4.86 -10.91
C LYS A 28 -6.42 -4.91 -9.41
N VAL A 29 -6.87 -3.80 -8.84
CA VAL A 29 -7.45 -3.71 -7.49
C VAL A 29 -8.96 -3.61 -7.60
N SER A 30 -9.68 -4.43 -6.85
CA SER A 30 -11.15 -4.46 -6.84
C SER A 30 -11.76 -3.77 -5.63
N SER A 31 -11.11 -3.85 -4.47
CA SER A 31 -11.54 -3.19 -3.23
C SER A 31 -10.39 -3.09 -2.23
N ILE A 32 -10.58 -2.25 -1.21
CA ILE A 32 -9.69 -2.15 -0.06
C ILE A 32 -10.54 -2.36 1.19
N GLY A 33 -10.08 -3.24 2.08
CA GLY A 33 -10.67 -3.45 3.39
C GLY A 33 -9.71 -3.06 4.51
N ILE A 34 -10.26 -2.58 5.62
CA ILE A 34 -9.51 -2.29 6.84
C ILE A 34 -10.15 -3.11 7.96
N ASN A 35 -9.34 -3.93 8.62
CA ASN A 35 -9.79 -4.83 9.69
C ASN A 35 -11.02 -5.69 9.30
N GLY A 36 -11.01 -6.21 8.08
CA GLY A 36 -12.10 -7.01 7.51
C GLY A 36 -13.31 -6.21 6.99
N LYS A 37 -13.38 -4.90 7.22
CA LYS A 37 -14.47 -4.03 6.75
C LYS A 37 -14.11 -3.35 5.43
N ASN A 38 -14.99 -3.45 4.44
CA ASN A 38 -14.76 -2.84 3.14
C ASN A 38 -14.84 -1.31 3.22
N VAL A 39 -13.84 -0.62 2.65
CA VAL A 39 -13.83 0.85 2.53
C VAL A 39 -14.68 1.27 1.32
N PRO A 40 -15.66 2.17 1.48
CA PRO A 40 -16.49 2.64 0.37
C PRO A 40 -15.67 3.55 -0.56
N LEU A 41 -15.17 2.99 -1.64
CA LEU A 41 -14.39 3.71 -2.65
C LEU A 41 -15.17 3.85 -3.97
N ASN A 42 -14.93 4.96 -4.66
CA ASN A 42 -15.39 5.12 -6.04
C ASN A 42 -14.62 4.15 -6.95
N LYS A 43 -15.27 3.07 -7.38
CA LYS A 43 -14.68 2.02 -8.23
C LYS A 43 -14.15 2.55 -9.56
N THR A 44 -14.65 3.68 -10.05
CA THR A 44 -14.16 4.34 -11.26
C THR A 44 -12.67 4.69 -11.12
N LEU A 45 -12.23 5.12 -9.92
CA LEU A 45 -10.84 5.49 -9.63
C LEU A 45 -9.91 4.28 -9.47
N LEU A 46 -10.46 3.09 -9.23
CA LEU A 46 -9.70 1.84 -9.16
C LEU A 46 -9.56 1.19 -10.55
N SER A 47 -10.32 1.65 -11.54
CA SER A 47 -10.39 1.05 -12.86
C SER A 47 -9.42 1.71 -13.84
N LEU A 48 -8.53 0.89 -14.39
CA LEU A 48 -7.61 1.30 -15.45
C LEU A 48 -8.34 1.72 -16.74
N LYS A 49 -9.54 1.18 -16.99
CA LYS A 49 -10.35 1.55 -18.17
C LYS A 49 -10.73 3.03 -18.18
N ASN A 50 -10.75 3.66 -17.01
CA ASN A 50 -11.10 5.07 -16.85
C ASN A 50 -9.86 5.97 -16.78
N GLY A 51 -8.68 5.46 -17.15
CA GLY A 51 -7.41 6.19 -17.06
C GLY A 51 -6.78 6.24 -15.67
N PHE A 52 -7.47 5.73 -14.64
CA PHE A 52 -6.96 5.61 -13.27
C PHE A 52 -6.27 4.25 -13.04
N GLY A 53 -6.61 3.54 -11.97
CA GLY A 53 -6.07 2.23 -11.66
C GLY A 53 -5.05 2.23 -10.53
N THR A 54 -4.41 1.08 -10.34
CA THR A 54 -3.37 0.91 -9.33
C THR A 54 -2.06 0.54 -10.03
N SER A 55 -1.01 1.28 -9.71
CA SER A 55 0.36 0.97 -10.14
C SER A 55 1.23 0.61 -8.95
N ILE A 56 2.32 -0.11 -9.22
CA ILE A 56 3.39 -0.38 -8.27
C ILE A 56 4.62 0.38 -8.72
N SER A 57 5.25 1.13 -7.82
CA SER A 57 6.43 1.92 -8.13
C SER A 57 7.46 1.85 -7.01
N THR A 58 8.72 1.61 -7.39
CA THR A 58 9.88 1.72 -6.50
C THR A 58 10.48 3.12 -6.49
N ALA A 59 10.02 4.02 -7.36
CA ALA A 59 10.50 5.39 -7.47
C ALA A 59 9.90 6.32 -6.42
N VAL A 60 8.80 5.90 -5.76
CA VAL A 60 8.18 6.64 -4.66
C VAL A 60 8.33 5.86 -3.35
N PRO A 61 8.69 6.52 -2.23
CA PRO A 61 8.97 5.83 -0.98
C PRO A 61 7.68 5.26 -0.35
N TYR A 62 6.59 6.01 -0.40
CA TYR A 62 5.33 5.66 0.26
C TYR A 62 4.19 5.54 -0.75
N THR A 63 3.10 4.89 -0.33
CA THR A 63 1.90 4.76 -1.15
C THR A 63 1.23 6.12 -1.32
N ILE A 64 0.97 6.50 -2.58
CA ILE A 64 0.34 7.78 -2.93
C ILE A 64 -1.09 7.51 -3.37
N LEU A 65 -2.04 8.22 -2.78
CA LEU A 65 -3.47 8.08 -3.04
C LEU A 65 -4.08 9.35 -3.61
N LEU A 66 -5.02 9.22 -4.55
CA LEU A 66 -5.89 10.34 -4.90
C LEU A 66 -6.69 10.83 -3.68
N PRO A 67 -7.00 12.14 -3.58
CA PRO A 67 -7.63 12.75 -2.39
C PRO A 67 -8.85 12.01 -1.84
N SER A 68 -9.79 11.62 -2.71
CA SER A 68 -11.01 10.91 -2.28
C SER A 68 -10.73 9.50 -1.76
N ILE A 69 -9.74 8.80 -2.31
CA ILE A 69 -9.29 7.50 -1.82
C ILE A 69 -8.54 7.66 -0.50
N TYR A 70 -7.65 8.66 -0.43
CA TYR A 70 -6.89 9.01 0.77
C TYR A 70 -7.82 9.24 1.96
N ASN A 71 -8.78 10.16 1.81
CA ASN A 71 -9.73 10.53 2.86
C ASN A 71 -10.58 9.34 3.33
N ALA A 72 -11.00 8.47 2.40
CA ALA A 72 -11.78 7.29 2.76
C ALA A 72 -10.94 6.28 3.54
N ILE A 73 -9.68 6.05 3.13
CA ILE A 73 -8.77 5.10 3.78
C ILE A 73 -8.33 5.62 5.15
N THR A 74 -7.90 6.87 5.27
CA THR A 74 -7.42 7.43 6.55
C THR A 74 -8.54 7.47 7.58
N LYS A 75 -9.74 7.90 7.17
CA LYS A 75 -10.93 7.89 8.05
C LYS A 75 -11.27 6.48 8.52
N ALA A 76 -11.30 5.51 7.61
CA ALA A 76 -11.57 4.12 7.98
C ALA A 76 -10.45 3.52 8.85
N PHE A 77 -9.18 3.88 8.60
CA PHE A 77 -8.04 3.44 9.39
C PHE A 77 -8.13 3.96 10.82
N VAL A 78 -8.32 5.26 11.01
CA VAL A 78 -8.47 5.89 12.34
C VAL A 78 -9.66 5.30 13.09
N ASN A 79 -10.79 5.04 12.41
CA ASN A 79 -11.96 4.43 13.04
C ASN A 79 -11.72 3.00 13.55
N GLU A 80 -10.79 2.27 12.95
CA GLU A 80 -10.44 0.90 13.34
C GLU A 80 -9.23 0.83 14.29
N MET A 81 -8.55 1.95 14.56
CA MET A 81 -7.50 2.00 15.57
C MET A 81 -8.06 1.67 16.96
N PRO A 82 -7.26 1.05 17.85
CA PRO A 82 -7.64 0.89 19.25
C PRO A 82 -8.00 2.24 19.88
N LYS A 83 -9.03 2.26 20.72
CA LYS A 83 -9.60 3.51 21.26
C LYS A 83 -8.62 4.28 22.15
N GLU A 84 -7.66 3.55 22.71
CA GLU A 84 -6.62 4.07 23.59
C GLU A 84 -5.52 4.79 22.81
N VAL A 85 -5.42 4.59 21.49
CA VAL A 85 -4.39 5.22 20.65
C VAL A 85 -4.79 6.65 20.34
N ARG A 86 -4.00 7.60 20.85
CA ARG A 86 -4.25 9.03 20.64
C ARG A 86 -3.68 9.50 19.31
N SER A 87 -4.50 10.20 18.53
CA SER A 87 -4.03 11.00 17.39
C SER A 87 -3.21 12.19 17.88
N VAL A 88 -2.15 12.53 17.13
CA VAL A 88 -1.27 13.68 17.40
C VAL A 88 -1.18 14.56 16.15
N PRO A 89 -0.63 15.79 16.24
CA PRO A 89 -0.47 16.64 15.08
C PRO A 89 0.27 15.95 13.92
N PRO A 90 -0.11 16.25 12.65
CA PRO A 90 0.58 15.78 11.46
C PRO A 90 2.09 16.05 11.45
N VAL A 91 2.84 15.13 10.84
CA VAL A 91 4.25 15.31 10.52
C VAL A 91 4.42 15.06 9.03
N GLU A 92 4.65 16.13 8.27
CA GLU A 92 4.77 16.05 6.82
C GLU A 92 5.80 15.00 6.38
N PRO A 93 5.50 14.20 5.33
CA PRO A 93 4.36 14.31 4.43
C PRO A 93 3.07 13.63 4.91
N PHE A 94 3.04 13.11 6.14
CA PHE A 94 1.92 12.33 6.67
C PHE A 94 0.93 13.19 7.45
N THR A 95 -0.36 12.97 7.22
CA THR A 95 -1.42 13.74 7.89
C THR A 95 -2.24 12.92 8.90
N THR A 96 -1.94 11.63 9.04
CA THR A 96 -2.57 10.74 10.01
C THR A 96 -1.49 10.16 10.91
N CYS A 97 -1.35 10.70 12.12
CA CYS A 97 -0.29 10.39 13.06
C CYS A 97 -0.83 10.13 14.46
N PHE A 98 -0.10 9.34 15.23
CA PHE A 98 -0.46 8.82 16.54
C PHE A 98 0.71 8.93 17.53
N ASP A 99 0.38 8.99 18.81
CA ASP A 99 1.35 8.96 19.91
C ASP A 99 2.03 7.59 19.97
N SER A 100 3.36 7.57 19.89
CA SER A 100 4.14 6.32 19.81
C SER A 100 3.99 5.47 21.08
N ARG A 101 3.70 6.09 22.23
CA ARG A 101 3.55 5.40 23.53
C ARG A 101 2.32 4.52 23.60
N ASP A 102 1.32 4.81 22.76
CA ASP A 102 0.05 4.08 22.74
C ASP A 102 0.08 2.89 21.75
N ILE A 103 1.15 2.76 20.94
CA ILE A 103 1.25 1.74 19.88
C ILE A 103 2.30 0.69 20.24
N GLY A 104 1.83 -0.50 20.60
CA GLY A 104 2.68 -1.67 20.79
C GLY A 104 3.30 -2.19 19.50
N ILE A 105 4.36 -3.00 19.60
CA ILE A 105 5.01 -3.67 18.47
C ILE A 105 4.88 -5.18 18.63
N SER A 106 4.57 -5.85 17.53
CA SER A 106 4.51 -7.31 17.43
C SER A 106 5.42 -7.79 16.30
N ARG A 107 5.42 -9.11 16.05
CA ARG A 107 6.08 -9.67 14.87
C ARG A 107 5.53 -9.12 13.55
N LEU A 108 4.29 -8.63 13.51
CA LEU A 108 3.68 -8.03 12.32
C LEU A 108 3.92 -6.50 12.24
N GLY A 109 4.92 -6.01 12.99
CA GLY A 109 5.19 -4.59 13.19
C GLY A 109 4.25 -3.97 14.21
N PHE A 110 4.03 -2.66 14.08
CA PHE A 110 3.16 -1.89 14.96
C PHE A 110 1.76 -2.49 15.08
N ASN A 111 1.15 -2.40 16.27
CA ASN A 111 -0.21 -2.83 16.48
C ASN A 111 -1.17 -1.84 15.80
N ALA A 112 -1.61 -2.20 14.59
CA ALA A 112 -2.42 -1.34 13.73
C ALA A 112 -3.47 -2.16 12.98
N PRO A 113 -4.56 -1.53 12.52
CA PRO A 113 -5.53 -2.13 11.62
C PRO A 113 -4.84 -2.70 10.38
N GLU A 114 -5.19 -3.95 10.08
CA GLU A 114 -4.75 -4.59 8.85
C GLU A 114 -5.45 -3.98 7.63
N ILE A 115 -4.69 -3.69 6.58
CA ILE A 115 -5.22 -3.22 5.30
C ILE A 115 -5.13 -4.36 4.29
N ASN A 116 -6.26 -4.74 3.71
CA ASN A 116 -6.35 -5.77 2.68
C ASN A 116 -6.68 -5.14 1.34
N VAL A 117 -5.77 -5.26 0.37
CA VAL A 117 -5.97 -4.83 -1.01
C VAL A 117 -6.42 -6.05 -1.83
N ALA A 118 -7.71 -6.12 -2.14
CA ALA A 118 -8.26 -7.20 -2.95
C ALA A 118 -7.94 -6.99 -4.42
N LEU A 119 -7.36 -8.01 -5.07
CA LEU A 119 -6.81 -7.88 -6.41
C LEU A 119 -7.81 -8.34 -7.48
N HIS A 120 -7.32 -9.03 -8.51
CA HIS A 120 -8.09 -9.48 -9.66
C HIS A 120 -9.15 -10.54 -9.32
N LYS A 121 -9.02 -11.23 -8.18
CA LYS A 121 -9.97 -12.20 -7.61
C LYS A 121 -10.19 -11.91 -6.12
N LYS A 122 -11.40 -12.17 -5.61
CA LYS A 122 -11.79 -11.86 -4.22
C LYS A 122 -10.94 -12.56 -3.14
N ASN A 123 -10.37 -13.71 -3.46
CA ASN A 123 -9.52 -14.50 -2.55
C ASN A 123 -8.02 -14.24 -2.75
N VAL A 124 -7.65 -13.30 -3.62
CA VAL A 124 -6.26 -12.91 -3.89
C VAL A 124 -6.08 -11.52 -3.32
N ASN A 125 -5.55 -11.44 -2.11
CA ASN A 125 -5.39 -10.21 -1.35
C ASN A 125 -3.92 -9.94 -1.07
N TRP A 126 -3.51 -8.68 -1.22
CA TRP A 126 -2.27 -8.19 -0.64
C TRP A 126 -2.57 -7.64 0.75
N ARG A 127 -2.03 -8.30 1.77
CA ARG A 127 -2.16 -7.91 3.17
C ARG A 127 -1.04 -6.96 3.58
N ILE A 128 -1.40 -5.77 4.05
CA ILE A 128 -0.49 -4.76 4.61
C ILE A 128 -0.72 -4.72 6.12
N THR A 129 0.32 -5.06 6.87
CA THR A 129 0.33 -5.07 8.34
C THR A 129 0.96 -3.80 8.89
N GLY A 130 0.99 -3.63 10.22
CA GLY A 130 1.65 -2.50 10.88
C GLY A 130 3.10 -2.27 10.47
N ALA A 131 3.83 -3.33 10.10
CA ALA A 131 5.20 -3.23 9.57
C ALA A 131 5.29 -2.41 8.27
N ASN A 132 4.20 -2.38 7.48
CA ASN A 132 4.16 -1.73 6.16
C ASN A 132 3.11 -0.61 6.08
N SER A 133 2.22 -0.49 7.08
CA SER A 133 1.20 0.57 7.14
C SER A 133 1.60 1.72 8.04
N LEU A 134 2.41 1.51 9.08
CA LEU A 134 2.85 2.56 10.00
C LEU A 134 4.36 2.81 9.89
N VAL A 135 4.78 4.05 10.11
CA VAL A 135 6.18 4.48 10.13
C VAL A 135 6.46 5.35 11.34
N LYS A 136 7.52 5.04 12.09
CA LYS A 136 8.01 5.90 13.18
C LYS A 136 8.75 7.08 12.55
N VAL A 137 8.24 8.30 12.73
CA VAL A 137 8.82 9.51 12.13
C VAL A 137 9.77 10.24 13.08
N ASN A 138 9.56 10.09 14.39
CA ASN A 138 10.45 10.51 15.47
C ASN A 138 10.15 9.68 16.73
N GLU A 139 10.75 10.02 17.88
CA GLU A 139 10.57 9.25 19.11
C GLU A 139 9.12 9.17 19.62
N ASP A 140 8.35 10.25 19.44
CA ASP A 140 7.02 10.42 20.02
C ASP A 140 5.87 10.16 19.02
N VAL A 141 6.19 10.04 17.72
CA VAL A 141 5.18 10.03 16.66
C VAL A 141 5.36 8.87 15.69
N ILE A 142 4.25 8.16 15.47
CA ILE A 142 4.10 7.12 14.43
C ILE A 142 2.97 7.55 13.49
N CYS A 143 3.19 7.48 12.18
CA CYS A 143 2.21 7.91 11.18
C CYS A 143 1.80 6.77 10.24
N LEU A 144 0.59 6.87 9.69
CA LEU A 144 0.16 6.07 8.55
C LEU A 144 1.03 6.40 7.34
N ALA A 145 1.73 5.39 6.80
CA ALA A 145 2.74 5.50 5.75
C ALA A 145 2.12 5.66 4.34
N PHE A 146 1.04 6.44 4.24
CA PHE A 146 0.25 6.72 3.05
C PHE A 146 0.22 8.24 2.88
N VAL A 147 0.34 8.72 1.64
CA VAL A 147 0.45 10.14 1.34
C VAL A 147 -0.66 10.55 0.38
N GLU A 148 -1.30 11.69 0.66
CA GLU A 148 -2.26 12.31 -0.24
C GLU A 148 -1.55 12.89 -1.46
N ARG A 149 -2.06 12.64 -2.65
CA ARG A 149 -1.58 13.32 -3.86
C ARG A 149 -1.96 14.79 -3.84
N ARG A 150 -0.95 15.64 -3.88
CA ARG A 150 -1.11 17.11 -3.94
C ARG A 150 -1.04 17.70 -5.36
N THR A 151 -0.60 16.93 -6.35
CA THR A 151 -0.59 17.37 -7.75
C THR A 151 -1.96 17.18 -8.40
N ARG A 152 -2.31 18.08 -9.34
CA ARG A 152 -3.54 18.01 -10.14
C ARG A 152 -3.41 17.12 -11.37
N ASP A 153 -2.28 16.41 -11.50
CA ASP A 153 -2.02 15.56 -12.65
C ASP A 153 -3.00 14.38 -12.65
N TRP A 154 -3.67 14.23 -13.80
CA TRP A 154 -4.49 13.06 -14.08
C TRP A 154 -3.58 11.82 -14.13
N GLY A 155 -4.06 10.70 -13.58
CA GLY A 155 -3.26 9.49 -13.55
C GLY A 155 -3.81 8.44 -12.61
N GLN A 156 -2.93 7.62 -12.05
CA GLN A 156 -3.27 6.44 -11.27
C GLN A 156 -4.16 6.81 -10.08
N GLY A 157 -5.12 5.97 -9.68
CA GLY A 157 -5.85 6.18 -8.42
C GLY A 157 -4.97 5.92 -7.20
N ILE A 158 -4.14 4.88 -7.30
CA ILE A 158 -3.27 4.37 -6.25
C ILE A 158 -1.89 4.10 -6.85
N VAL A 159 -0.85 4.57 -6.18
CA VAL A 159 0.54 4.18 -6.47
C VAL A 159 1.08 3.50 -5.23
N ILE A 160 1.29 2.18 -5.27
CA ILE A 160 1.88 1.41 -4.18
C ILE A 160 3.39 1.69 -4.18
N GLY A 161 3.88 2.31 -3.11
CA GLY A 161 5.28 2.71 -2.95
C GLY A 161 6.17 1.63 -2.35
N ALA A 162 7.48 1.92 -2.31
CA ALA A 162 8.50 0.99 -1.86
C ALA A 162 8.32 0.51 -0.40
N TYR A 163 7.89 1.38 0.50
CA TYR A 163 7.69 1.06 1.93
C TYR A 163 6.67 -0.05 2.13
N GLN A 164 5.59 -0.05 1.35
CA GLN A 164 4.56 -1.10 1.41
C GLN A 164 5.04 -2.46 0.86
N MET A 165 6.15 -2.47 0.12
CA MET A 165 6.79 -3.67 -0.43
C MET A 165 7.94 -4.20 0.45
N GLN A 166 8.39 -3.44 1.45
CA GLN A 166 9.45 -3.87 2.34
C GLN A 166 9.06 -5.16 3.06
N ASP A 167 10.04 -6.05 3.25
CA ASP A 167 9.85 -7.38 3.88
C ASP A 167 8.75 -8.24 3.26
N ASN A 168 8.37 -7.98 2.00
CA ASN A 168 7.55 -8.84 1.16
C ASN A 168 8.34 -9.16 -0.10
N LEU A 169 8.65 -10.44 -0.40
CA LEU A 169 9.17 -10.85 -1.72
C LEU A 169 8.18 -10.39 -2.78
N VAL A 170 8.63 -9.50 -3.66
CA VAL A 170 7.87 -9.05 -4.83
C VAL A 170 8.65 -9.47 -6.07
N GLU A 171 8.05 -10.34 -6.88
CA GLU A 171 8.64 -10.90 -8.09
C GLU A 171 7.93 -10.31 -9.32
N PHE A 172 8.69 -9.70 -10.23
CA PHE A 172 8.18 -9.22 -11.51
C PHE A 172 8.50 -10.23 -12.61
N ASP A 173 7.56 -11.14 -12.90
CA ASP A 173 7.67 -12.12 -14.00
C ASP A 173 7.10 -11.47 -15.28
N LEU A 174 7.96 -10.75 -16.00
CA LEU A 174 7.58 -10.01 -17.21
C LEU A 174 7.22 -10.93 -18.38
N LEU A 175 7.87 -12.10 -18.47
CA LEU A 175 7.60 -13.10 -19.51
C LEU A 175 6.18 -13.65 -19.39
N ARG A 176 5.74 -13.97 -18.17
CA ARG A 176 4.37 -14.43 -17.90
C ARG A 176 3.41 -13.29 -17.53
N ARG A 177 3.88 -12.04 -17.58
CA ARG A 177 3.12 -10.83 -17.30
C ARG A 177 2.36 -10.88 -15.98
N ARG A 178 3.06 -11.18 -14.88
CA ARG A 178 2.46 -11.27 -13.54
C ARG A 178 3.43 -10.77 -12.47
N ILE A 179 2.86 -10.28 -11.38
CA ILE A 179 3.60 -9.90 -10.17
C ILE A 179 3.25 -10.89 -9.08
N GLY A 180 4.26 -11.55 -8.54
CA GLY A 180 4.17 -12.38 -7.35
C GLY A 180 4.45 -11.54 -6.11
N PHE A 181 3.70 -11.75 -5.04
CA PHE A 181 4.00 -11.20 -3.72
C PHE A 181 3.90 -12.31 -2.68
N SER A 182 4.87 -12.38 -1.77
CA SER A 182 4.76 -13.22 -0.57
C SER A 182 3.92 -12.49 0.47
N ASN A 183 3.14 -13.21 1.25
CA ASN A 183 2.68 -12.68 2.53
C ASN A 183 3.91 -12.40 3.42
N SER A 184 3.92 -11.24 4.09
CA SER A 184 4.98 -10.72 4.96
C SER A 184 6.00 -11.75 5.48
N LEU A 185 7.29 -11.55 5.18
CA LEU A 185 8.39 -12.41 5.60
C LEU A 185 8.59 -12.44 7.12
N PHE A 186 7.95 -11.53 7.87
CA PHE A 186 7.90 -11.58 9.33
C PHE A 186 7.29 -12.88 9.87
N PHE A 187 6.43 -13.55 9.10
CA PHE A 187 5.96 -14.90 9.43
C PHE A 187 7.09 -15.94 9.38
N ARG A 188 8.12 -15.74 8.55
CA ARG A 188 9.26 -16.64 8.35
C ARG A 188 10.59 -15.97 8.68
N GLN A 189 10.92 -15.71 9.96
CA GLN A 189 12.28 -15.46 10.52
C GLN A 189 13.42 -14.97 9.57
N SER A 190 13.14 -14.10 8.60
CA SER A 190 14.08 -13.69 7.56
C SER A 190 13.80 -12.22 7.26
N MET A 191 14.31 -11.36 8.13
CA MET A 191 14.48 -9.96 7.77
C MET A 191 15.43 -9.90 6.57
N ARG A 192 15.16 -9.02 5.61
CA ARG A 192 15.94 -8.88 4.37
C ARG A 192 17.38 -8.41 4.56
N SER A 193 17.83 -8.19 5.79
CA SER A 193 19.22 -7.94 6.14
C SER A 193 20.09 -9.21 6.21
N ASN A 194 19.53 -10.43 6.07
CA ASN A 194 20.29 -11.68 6.14
C ASN A 194 20.73 -12.25 4.76
N GLN A 195 20.75 -11.45 3.71
CA GLN A 195 21.38 -11.86 2.45
C GLN A 195 22.87 -11.51 2.51
N ASN A 196 23.70 -12.54 2.73
CA ASN A 196 25.15 -12.42 2.56
C ASN A 196 25.44 -12.10 1.09
N TYR A 197 25.77 -10.85 0.81
CA TYR A 197 26.42 -10.46 -0.43
C TYR A 197 27.91 -10.76 -0.27
N THR A 198 28.38 -11.86 -0.86
CA THR A 198 29.80 -12.13 -1.10
C THR A 198 30.25 -11.50 -2.41
#